data_AF-A0A2J6Q5Z6-F1
#
_entry.id   AF-A0A2J6Q5Z6-F1
#
_cell.length_a   1.000
_cell.length_b   1.000
_cell.length_c   1.000
_cell.angle_alpha   90.00
_cell.angle_beta   90.00
_cell.angle_gamma   90.00
#
_symmetry.space_group_name_H-M   'P 1'
#
loop_
_entity.id
_entity.type
_entity.pdbx_description
1 polymer ?
#
loop_
_entity_poly.entity_id
_entity_poly.type
_entity_poly.pdbx_seq_one_letter_code
_entity_poly.pdbx_strand_id
1 'polypeptide(L)'
;MSANPSFPAQPDTQNPGSVEHALQVLNNIFQLAQGQALAEKSKNLDQCYFRLEEILDHLLKHYQVNVTSERDADGQHTYHDDLITAFNTNQSLPGPLRASLGGALSQNILLDLKKFRNGYKNFGQGRISAAELQTLVNTAVNGLTTILPKVEQACQQAKIMSEPL
;
A
#
# COMPACT_ATOMS: atom_id res chain seq x y z
N MET A 1 -35.61 6.19 11.02
CA MET A 1 -35.03 5.61 9.80
C MET A 1 -33.68 6.27 9.60
N SER A 2 -32.61 5.64 10.07
CA SER A 2 -31.26 6.21 10.00
C SER A 2 -30.68 5.91 8.63
N ALA A 3 -30.37 6.96 7.87
CA ALA A 3 -29.72 6.82 6.57
C ALA A 3 -28.35 6.15 6.76
N ASN A 4 -28.15 5.02 6.09
CA ASN A 4 -26.81 4.47 5.89
C ASN A 4 -25.96 5.55 5.20
N PRO A 5 -24.71 5.80 5.65
CA PRO A 5 -23.79 6.57 4.84
C PRO A 5 -23.55 5.79 3.54
N SER A 6 -24.05 6.34 2.43
CA SER A 6 -23.77 5.83 1.10
C SER A 6 -22.26 5.93 0.85
N PHE A 7 -21.58 4.79 0.89
CA PHE A 7 -20.25 4.65 0.30
C PHE A 7 -20.32 5.03 -1.18
N PRO A 8 -19.28 5.65 -1.76
CA PRO A 8 -19.18 5.68 -3.21
C PRO A 8 -19.14 4.23 -3.71
N ALA A 9 -20.17 3.90 -4.49
CA ALA A 9 -20.33 2.63 -5.16
C ALA A 9 -19.32 2.56 -6.31
N GLN A 10 -18.38 1.62 -6.21
CA GLN A 10 -17.38 1.29 -7.23
C GLN A 10 -16.38 2.43 -7.55
N PRO A 11 -15.11 2.09 -7.87
CA PRO A 11 -14.19 3.06 -8.43
C PRO A 11 -14.78 3.62 -9.73
N ASP A 12 -14.99 4.93 -9.78
CA ASP A 12 -15.37 5.63 -10.99
C ASP A 12 -14.20 5.53 -11.98
N THR A 13 -14.36 4.70 -13.02
CA THR A 13 -13.32 4.43 -14.02
C THR A 13 -13.12 5.59 -15.00
N GLN A 14 -13.93 6.66 -14.91
CA GLN A 14 -13.83 7.84 -15.77
C GLN A 14 -13.01 8.99 -15.17
N ASN A 15 -12.64 8.89 -13.89
CA ASN A 15 -11.74 9.83 -13.25
C ASN A 15 -10.76 8.98 -12.42
N PRO A 16 -9.55 8.69 -12.92
CA PRO A 16 -8.61 7.77 -12.24
C PRO A 16 -8.26 8.19 -10.80
N GLY A 17 -8.69 9.38 -10.37
CA GLY A 17 -8.35 9.97 -9.10
C GLY A 17 -6.93 10.49 -9.19
N SER A 18 -6.69 11.67 -8.63
CA SER A 18 -5.32 12.12 -8.46
C SER A 18 -4.59 11.25 -7.43
N VAL A 19 -3.25 11.33 -7.39
CA VAL A 19 -2.46 10.73 -6.31
C VAL A 19 -2.97 11.19 -4.93
N GLU A 20 -3.37 12.45 -4.79
CA GLU A 20 -3.99 12.98 -3.58
C GLU A 20 -5.29 12.24 -3.21
N HIS A 21 -6.17 12.01 -4.19
CA HIS A 21 -7.39 11.24 -3.97
C HIS A 21 -7.07 9.79 -3.56
N ALA A 22 -6.10 9.15 -4.21
CA ALA A 22 -5.67 7.81 -3.87
C ALA A 22 -5.15 7.71 -2.42
N LEU A 23 -4.32 8.65 -1.99
CA LEU A 23 -3.83 8.78 -0.61
C LEU A 23 -4.98 9.01 0.38
N GLN A 24 -5.94 9.88 0.03
CA GLN A 24 -7.11 10.14 0.86
C GLN A 24 -7.95 8.88 1.05
N VAL A 25 -8.23 8.15 -0.02
CA VAL A 25 -9.00 6.90 0.05
C VAL A 25 -8.24 5.85 0.86
N LEU A 26 -6.93 5.71 0.66
CA LEU A 26 -6.10 4.81 1.46
C LEU A 26 -6.22 5.15 2.96
N ASN A 27 -6.02 6.41 3.33
CA ASN A 27 -6.15 6.88 4.72
C ASN A 27 -7.54 6.59 5.29
N ASN A 28 -8.61 6.84 4.53
CA ASN A 28 -9.98 6.56 4.96
C ASN A 28 -10.21 5.07 5.24
N ILE A 29 -9.73 4.18 4.35
CA ILE A 29 -9.82 2.72 4.54
C ILE A 29 -9.02 2.31 5.78
N PHE A 30 -7.83 2.89 5.97
CA PHE A 30 -6.98 2.57 7.12
C PHE A 30 -7.64 2.97 8.45
N GLN A 31 -8.21 4.18 8.53
CA GLN A 31 -8.94 4.64 9.71
C GLN A 31 -10.17 3.75 10.00
N LEU A 32 -10.93 3.41 8.95
CA LEU A 32 -12.06 2.50 9.09
C LEU A 32 -11.62 1.14 9.64
N ALA A 33 -10.51 0.58 9.13
CA ALA A 33 -10.00 -0.73 9.53
C ALA A 33 -9.73 -0.83 11.02
N GLN A 34 -9.24 0.24 11.68
CA GLN A 34 -8.83 0.20 13.08
C GLN A 34 -9.96 -0.22 14.05
N GLY A 35 -11.20 0.14 13.74
CA GLY A 35 -12.38 -0.19 14.55
C GLY A 35 -13.08 -1.51 14.19
N GLN A 36 -12.59 -2.25 13.18
CA GLN A 36 -13.24 -3.46 12.69
C GLN A 36 -12.77 -4.75 13.38
N ALA A 37 -13.62 -5.78 13.34
CA ALA A 37 -13.26 -7.15 13.70
C ALA A 37 -12.18 -7.71 12.75
N LEU A 38 -11.51 -8.80 13.16
CA LEU A 38 -10.32 -9.32 12.48
C LEU A 38 -10.52 -9.55 10.96
N ALA A 39 -11.64 -10.14 10.55
CA ALA A 39 -11.91 -10.44 9.14
C ALA A 39 -12.01 -9.15 8.29
N GLU A 40 -12.92 -8.24 8.63
CA GLU A 40 -13.09 -6.94 7.99
C GLU A 40 -11.85 -6.06 8.08
N LYS A 41 -11.16 -6.05 9.24
CA LYS A 41 -9.90 -5.34 9.43
C LYS A 41 -8.85 -5.85 8.44
N SER A 42 -8.69 -7.17 8.32
CA SER A 42 -7.73 -7.77 7.39
C SER A 42 -8.08 -7.45 5.93
N LYS A 43 -9.35 -7.52 5.56
CA LYS A 43 -9.83 -7.13 4.22
C LYS A 43 -9.48 -5.68 3.89
N ASN A 44 -9.74 -4.76 4.81
CA ASN A 44 -9.44 -3.34 4.61
C ASN A 44 -7.94 -3.07 4.54
N LEU A 45 -7.13 -3.75 5.36
CA LEU A 45 -5.66 -3.63 5.33
C LEU A 45 -5.06 -4.18 4.02
N ASP A 46 -5.63 -5.24 3.45
CA ASP A 46 -5.22 -5.73 2.13
C ASP A 46 -5.51 -4.70 1.02
N GLN A 47 -6.66 -4.02 1.10
CA GLN A 47 -6.97 -2.89 0.20
C GLN A 47 -6.04 -1.70 0.40
N CYS A 48 -5.66 -1.37 1.65
CA CYS A 48 -4.66 -0.34 1.92
C CYS A 48 -3.31 -0.68 1.28
N TYR A 49 -2.85 -1.93 1.41
CA TYR A 49 -1.62 -2.36 0.80
C TYR A 49 -1.69 -2.28 -0.72
N PHE A 50 -2.77 -2.76 -1.34
CA PHE A 50 -2.96 -2.65 -2.78
C PHE A 50 -2.84 -1.20 -3.28
N ARG A 51 -3.53 -0.25 -2.65
CA ARG A 51 -3.46 1.18 -3.01
C ARG A 51 -2.08 1.80 -2.76
N LEU A 52 -1.44 1.40 -1.66
CA LEU A 52 -0.07 1.84 -1.36
C LEU A 52 0.87 1.49 -2.51
N GLU A 53 0.76 0.28 -3.06
CA GLU A 53 1.60 -0.16 -4.17
C GLU A 53 1.36 0.63 -5.45
N GLU A 54 0.12 1.01 -5.74
CA GLU A 54 -0.20 1.87 -6.90
C GLU A 54 0.48 3.22 -6.80
N ILE A 55 0.41 3.83 -5.62
CA ILE A 55 1.04 5.13 -5.36
C ILE A 55 2.56 5.01 -5.45
N LEU A 56 3.15 3.95 -4.90
CA LEU A 56 4.58 3.70 -4.95
C LEU A 56 5.06 3.47 -6.40
N ASP A 57 4.33 2.68 -7.18
CA ASP A 57 4.65 2.42 -8.59
C ASP A 57 4.53 3.70 -9.44
N HIS A 58 3.47 4.48 -9.25
CA HIS A 58 3.32 5.78 -9.91
C HIS A 58 4.46 6.73 -9.58
N LEU A 59 4.86 6.79 -8.30
CA LEU A 59 6.00 7.59 -7.85
C LEU A 59 7.31 7.16 -8.51
N LEU A 60 7.56 5.86 -8.68
CA LEU A 60 8.74 5.38 -9.41
C LEU A 60 8.68 5.74 -10.90
N LYS A 61 7.52 5.57 -11.54
CA LYS A 61 7.29 5.91 -12.96
C LYS A 61 7.49 7.41 -13.22
N HIS A 62 7.08 8.28 -12.30
CA HIS A 62 7.36 9.72 -12.36
C HIS A 62 8.87 10.00 -12.49
N TYR A 63 9.71 9.21 -11.82
CA TYR A 63 11.18 9.27 -11.91
C TYR A 63 11.77 8.38 -13.01
N GLN A 64 10.95 7.91 -13.97
CA GLN A 64 11.35 7.04 -15.07
C GLN A 64 11.98 5.72 -14.60
N VAL A 65 11.61 5.26 -13.40
CA VAL A 65 11.98 3.96 -12.85
C VAL A 65 10.83 3.01 -13.07
N ASN A 66 11.01 2.07 -14.01
CA ASN A 66 9.99 1.07 -14.32
C ASN A 66 10.28 -0.23 -13.56
N VAL A 67 9.28 -0.74 -12.84
CA VAL A 67 9.29 -2.10 -12.33
C VAL A 67 8.99 -3.04 -13.49
N THR A 68 9.90 -3.97 -13.78
CA THR A 68 9.83 -4.85 -14.95
C THR A 68 8.86 -6.03 -14.78
N SER A 69 8.55 -6.38 -13.53
CA SER A 69 7.65 -7.48 -13.21
C SER A 69 6.19 -7.06 -13.37
N GLU A 70 5.36 -7.96 -13.90
CA GLU A 70 3.91 -7.73 -13.99
C GLU A 70 3.25 -7.94 -12.62
N ARG A 71 2.34 -7.03 -12.25
CA ARG A 71 1.68 -6.98 -10.93
C ARG A 71 0.86 -8.22 -10.60
N ASP A 72 0.22 -8.82 -11.60
CA ASP A 72 -0.70 -9.95 -11.46
C ASP A 72 -0.14 -11.27 -12.03
N ALA A 73 1.07 -11.27 -12.59
CA ALA A 73 1.55 -12.39 -13.40
C ALA A 73 2.16 -13.55 -12.61
N ASP A 74 2.33 -13.46 -11.29
CA ASP A 74 2.99 -14.56 -10.59
C ASP A 74 2.50 -14.78 -9.17
N GLY A 75 2.17 -16.05 -8.88
CA GLY A 75 2.02 -16.56 -7.52
C GLY A 75 3.30 -16.44 -6.69
N GLN A 76 4.38 -15.93 -7.27
CA GLN A 76 5.71 -15.72 -6.69
C GLN A 76 5.92 -14.33 -6.07
N HIS A 77 4.97 -13.40 -6.23
CA HIS A 77 5.04 -12.07 -5.60
C HIS A 77 6.26 -11.21 -6.00
N THR A 78 6.88 -11.48 -7.16
CA THR A 78 8.11 -10.83 -7.64
C THR A 78 7.95 -9.32 -7.85
N TYR A 79 6.79 -8.88 -8.36
CA TYR A 79 6.48 -7.45 -8.52
C TYR A 79 6.65 -6.65 -7.22
N HIS A 80 6.18 -7.22 -6.10
CA HIS A 80 6.25 -6.56 -4.80
C HIS A 80 7.69 -6.37 -4.33
N ASP A 81 8.56 -7.36 -4.57
CA ASP A 81 9.97 -7.27 -4.19
C ASP A 81 10.73 -6.28 -5.06
N ASP A 82 10.45 -6.27 -6.37
CA ASP A 82 11.07 -5.32 -7.29
C ASP A 82 10.66 -3.88 -6.96
N LEU A 83 9.37 -3.67 -6.67
CA LEU A 83 8.84 -2.37 -6.24
C LEU A 83 9.54 -1.85 -4.98
N ILE A 84 9.69 -2.71 -3.96
CA ILE A 84 10.35 -2.36 -2.69
C ILE A 84 11.84 -2.08 -2.91
N THR A 85 12.51 -2.90 -3.74
CA THR A 85 13.94 -2.81 -3.97
C THR A 85 14.32 -1.58 -4.79
N ALA A 86 13.47 -1.17 -5.74
CA ALA A 86 13.71 -0.03 -6.62
C ALA A 86 14.00 1.27 -5.85
N PHE A 87 13.32 1.50 -4.71
CA PHE A 87 13.54 2.70 -3.89
C PHE A 87 14.95 2.82 -3.29
N ASN A 88 15.68 1.72 -3.19
CA ASN A 88 17.00 1.68 -2.58
C ASN A 88 18.13 1.63 -3.60
N THR A 89 17.97 0.80 -4.63
CA THR A 89 19.04 0.43 -5.56
C THR A 89 19.13 1.37 -6.76
N ASN A 90 18.07 2.09 -7.09
CA ASN A 90 18.05 2.92 -8.28
C ASN A 90 18.71 4.29 -8.05
N GLN A 91 19.79 4.57 -8.79
CA GLN A 91 20.55 5.81 -8.69
C GLN A 91 19.82 7.03 -9.26
N SER A 92 18.79 6.81 -10.10
CA SER A 92 17.97 7.88 -10.68
C SER A 92 17.01 8.51 -9.67
N LEU A 93 16.76 7.85 -8.53
CA LEU A 93 15.87 8.39 -7.49
C LEU A 93 16.54 9.54 -6.71
N PRO A 94 15.84 10.66 -6.49
CA PRO A 94 16.36 11.76 -5.70
C PRO A 94 16.80 11.33 -4.29
N GLY A 95 17.90 11.90 -3.79
CA GLY A 95 18.42 11.63 -2.46
C GLY A 95 17.37 11.72 -1.33
N PRO A 96 16.51 12.75 -1.27
CA PRO A 96 15.44 12.85 -0.28
C PRO A 96 14.42 11.71 -0.36
N LEU A 97 14.05 11.27 -1.56
CA LEU A 97 13.14 10.14 -1.76
C LEU A 97 13.76 8.83 -1.26
N ARG A 98 15.03 8.60 -1.60
CA ARG A 98 15.81 7.45 -1.11
C ARG A 98 15.96 7.48 0.42
N ALA A 99 16.13 8.65 1.02
CA ALA A 99 16.18 8.79 2.48
C ALA A 99 14.83 8.45 3.14
N SER A 100 13.71 8.85 2.53
CA SER A 100 12.36 8.61 3.06
C SER A 100 11.90 7.17 2.89
N LEU A 101 12.03 6.60 1.68
CA LEU A 101 11.47 5.29 1.31
C LEU A 101 12.52 4.21 1.07
N GLY A 102 13.76 4.56 0.72
CA GLY A 102 14.84 3.62 0.44
C GLY A 102 15.60 3.10 1.67
N GLY A 103 15.39 3.67 2.87
CA GLY A 103 16.04 3.21 4.10
C GLY A 103 15.59 1.82 4.57
N ALA A 104 16.46 1.10 5.29
CA ALA A 104 16.19 -0.27 5.77
C ALA A 104 14.89 -0.40 6.57
N LEU A 105 14.55 0.60 7.38
CA LEU A 105 13.29 0.61 8.14
C LEU A 105 12.07 0.61 7.21
N SER A 106 12.04 1.50 6.21
CA SER A 106 10.91 1.62 5.27
C SER A 106 10.77 0.35 4.43
N GLN A 107 11.89 -0.25 4.00
CA GLN A 107 11.88 -1.53 3.31
C GLN A 107 11.33 -2.67 4.18
N ASN A 108 11.79 -2.78 5.43
CA ASN A 108 11.30 -3.81 6.36
C ASN A 108 9.79 -3.67 6.58
N ILE A 109 9.29 -2.44 6.71
CA ILE A 109 7.85 -2.18 6.82
C ILE A 109 7.10 -2.66 5.56
N LEU A 110 7.57 -2.32 4.36
CA LEU A 110 6.91 -2.75 3.13
C LEU A 110 6.94 -4.29 2.95
N LEU A 111 8.05 -4.93 3.35
CA LEU A 111 8.16 -6.39 3.38
C LEU A 111 7.21 -7.02 4.40
N ASP A 112 7.02 -6.41 5.56
CA ASP A 112 6.08 -6.89 6.56
C ASP A 112 4.62 -6.72 6.12
N LEU A 113 4.30 -5.65 5.38
CA LEU A 113 3.00 -5.49 4.75
C LEU A 113 2.75 -6.54 3.67
N LYS A 114 3.77 -6.89 2.88
CA LYS A 114 3.73 -8.03 1.94
C LYS A 114 3.46 -9.34 2.67
N LYS A 115 4.17 -9.62 3.78
CA LYS A 115 3.94 -10.82 4.60
C LYS A 115 2.52 -10.89 5.11
N PHE A 116 1.97 -9.76 5.57
CA PHE A 116 0.56 -9.67 5.97
C PHE A 116 -0.38 -10.05 4.82
N ARG A 117 -0.21 -9.48 3.62
CA ARG A 117 -1.04 -9.82 2.45
C ARG A 117 -1.00 -11.32 2.12
N ASN A 118 0.18 -11.92 2.17
CA ASN A 118 0.34 -13.36 1.94
C ASN A 118 -0.33 -14.18 3.05
N GLY A 119 -0.20 -13.75 4.29
CA GLY A 119 -0.89 -14.35 5.43
C GLY A 119 -2.41 -14.26 5.30
N TYR A 120 -2.95 -13.13 4.88
CA TYR A 120 -4.39 -12.96 4.66
C TYR A 120 -4.93 -13.91 3.59
N LYS A 121 -4.22 -14.05 2.45
CA LYS A 121 -4.53 -15.05 1.41
C LYS A 121 -4.49 -16.48 1.98
N ASN A 122 -3.45 -16.81 2.73
CA ASN A 122 -3.28 -18.12 3.37
C ASN A 122 -4.37 -18.41 4.41
N PHE A 123 -4.84 -17.40 5.15
CA PHE A 123 -5.95 -17.52 6.09
C PHE A 123 -7.26 -17.88 5.37
N GLY A 124 -7.56 -17.21 4.25
CA GLY A 124 -8.71 -17.56 3.40
C GLY A 124 -8.65 -18.98 2.82
N GLN A 125 -7.47 -19.58 2.76
CA GLN A 125 -7.23 -20.96 2.34
C GLN A 125 -7.13 -21.95 3.51
N GLY A 126 -7.32 -21.50 4.75
CA GLY A 126 -7.21 -22.34 5.96
C GLY A 126 -5.78 -22.80 6.29
N ARG A 127 -4.75 -22.14 5.73
CA ARG A 127 -3.33 -22.51 5.90
C ARG A 127 -2.66 -21.89 7.12
N ILE A 128 -3.25 -20.85 7.70
CA ILE A 128 -2.81 -20.24 8.96
C ILE A 128 -4.00 -20.02 9.89
N SER A 129 -3.73 -19.96 11.18
CA SER A 129 -4.74 -19.71 12.21
C SER A 129 -5.14 -18.23 12.33
N ALA A 130 -6.25 -17.98 13.03
CA ALA A 130 -6.68 -16.61 13.36
C ALA A 130 -5.66 -15.88 14.27
N ALA A 131 -4.96 -16.59 15.14
CA ALA A 131 -3.94 -16.02 16.01
C ALA A 131 -2.71 -15.56 15.21
N GLU A 132 -2.27 -16.36 14.24
CA GLU A 132 -1.19 -15.98 13.31
C GLU A 132 -1.59 -14.78 12.46
N LEU A 133 -2.83 -14.77 11.94
CA LEU A 133 -3.35 -13.61 11.20
C LEU A 133 -3.38 -12.35 12.08
N GLN A 134 -3.80 -12.46 13.35
CA GLN A 134 -3.85 -11.32 14.26
C GLN A 134 -2.47 -10.69 14.48
N THR A 135 -1.41 -11.50 14.60
CA THR A 135 -0.03 -10.98 14.69
C THR A 135 0.34 -10.21 13.43
N LEU A 136 0.05 -10.76 12.24
CA LEU A 136 0.33 -10.09 10.97
C LEU A 136 -0.46 -8.78 10.80
N VAL A 137 -1.72 -8.77 11.22
CA VAL A 137 -2.58 -7.58 11.23
C VAL A 137 -2.00 -6.48 12.12
N ASN A 138 -1.54 -6.83 13.33
CA ASN A 138 -0.93 -5.85 14.23
C ASN A 138 0.34 -5.25 13.62
N THR A 139 1.19 -6.08 13.01
CA THR A 139 2.37 -5.61 12.28
C THR A 139 1.99 -4.69 11.11
N ALA A 140 0.96 -5.05 10.34
CA ALA A 140 0.50 -4.23 9.22
C ALA A 140 -0.05 -2.87 9.66
N VAL A 141 -0.80 -2.81 10.77
CA VAL A 141 -1.29 -1.55 11.34
C VAL A 141 -0.13 -0.65 11.75
N ASN A 142 0.86 -1.18 12.45
CA ASN A 142 2.05 -0.42 12.86
C ASN A 142 2.86 0.05 11.64
N GLY A 143 3.00 -0.82 10.64
CA GLY A 143 3.66 -0.52 9.37
C GLY A 143 2.99 0.62 8.63
N LEU A 144 1.67 0.54 8.40
CA LEU A 144 0.89 1.58 7.72
C LEU A 144 0.93 2.92 8.47
N THR A 145 0.82 2.89 9.80
CA THR A 145 0.95 4.10 10.65
C THR A 145 2.29 4.81 10.42
N THR A 146 3.35 4.05 10.15
CA THR A 146 4.70 4.60 9.96
C THR A 146 4.98 5.01 8.52
N ILE A 147 4.53 4.23 7.53
CA ILE A 147 4.90 4.43 6.12
C ILE A 147 4.01 5.45 5.40
N LEU A 148 2.71 5.56 5.76
CA LEU A 148 1.79 6.44 5.05
C LEU A 148 2.20 7.91 5.07
N PRO A 149 2.60 8.51 6.21
CA PRO A 149 3.07 9.89 6.23
C PRO A 149 4.31 10.10 5.35
N LYS A 150 5.19 9.10 5.26
CA LYS A 150 6.41 9.16 4.43
C LYS A 150 6.08 9.12 2.94
N VAL A 151 5.10 8.32 2.55
CA VAL A 151 4.64 8.20 1.16
C VAL A 151 3.95 9.49 0.74
N GLU A 152 3.09 10.03 1.58
CA GLU A 152 2.45 11.34 1.35
C GLU A 152 3.49 12.44 1.17
N GLN A 153 4.46 12.53 2.09
CA GLN A 153 5.56 13.48 1.99
C GLN A 153 6.38 13.30 0.70
N ALA A 154 6.66 12.05 0.31
CA ALA A 154 7.37 11.75 -0.93
C ALA A 154 6.59 12.21 -2.17
N CYS A 155 5.28 11.99 -2.21
CA CYS A 155 4.42 12.45 -3.31
C CYS A 155 4.34 13.99 -3.37
N GLN A 156 4.27 14.66 -2.23
CA GLN A 156 4.31 16.13 -2.15
C GLN A 156 5.66 16.70 -2.65
N GLN A 157 6.77 16.09 -2.25
CA GLN A 157 8.11 16.48 -2.69
C GLN A 157 8.33 16.26 -4.19
N ALA A 158 7.78 15.17 -4.71
CA ALA A 158 7.78 14.87 -6.15
C ALA A 158 6.82 15.77 -6.95
N LYS A 159 5.94 16.51 -6.28
CA LYS A 159 4.89 17.36 -6.88
C LYS A 159 3.91 16.58 -7.77
N ILE A 160 3.63 15.33 -7.40
CA ILE A 160 2.74 14.43 -8.15
C ILE A 160 1.31 14.38 -7.61
N MET A 161 1.00 15.13 -6.53
CA MET A 161 -0.29 15.05 -5.82
C MET A 161 -1.51 15.26 -6.74
N SER A 162 -1.37 16.11 -7.77
CA SER A 162 -2.41 16.39 -8.76
C SER A 162 -2.34 15.52 -10.02
N GLU A 163 -1.32 14.68 -10.15
CA GLU A 163 -1.19 13.78 -11.30
C GLU A 163 -2.26 12.67 -11.24
N PRO A 164 -2.80 12.25 -12.39
CA PRO A 164 -3.67 11.07 -12.46
C PRO A 164 -2.86 9.81 -12.15
N LEU A 165 -3.45 8.92 -11.35
CA LEU A 165 -2.90 7.59 -11.03
C LEU A 165 -3.14 6.58 -12.17
#